data_AF-A0A4Q1SDN4-F1
#
_entry.id   AF-A0A4Q1SDN4-F1
#
_cell.length_a   1.000
_cell.length_b   1.000
_cell.length_c   1.000
_cell.angle_alpha   90.00
_cell.angle_beta   90.00
_cell.angle_gamma   90.00
#
_symmetry.space_group_name_H-M   'P 1'
#
loop_
_entity.id
_entity.type
_entity.pdbx_description
1 polymer ?
#
loop_
_entity_poly.entity_id
_entity_poly.type
_entity_poly.pdbx_seq_one_letter_code
_entity_poly.pdbx_strand_id
1 'polypeptide(L)'
;MKKKWILTLAAAALLSTSAAFAQMVVRVAPPPPVVERRPIAPGPRYIWVDGYHRWVGQRYVWVPGRWTLPPRPGVMWVPGHWDARPGGWVWIPGHWR
;
A
#
# COMPACT_ATOMS: atom_id res chain seq x y z
N MET A 1 20.99 46.46 -24.75
CA MET A 1 20.15 45.35 -25.26
C MET A 1 20.72 44.02 -24.78
N LYS A 2 19.85 43.13 -24.28
CA LYS A 2 20.06 41.69 -23.95
C LYS A 2 20.84 41.40 -22.64
N LYS A 3 20.39 40.62 -21.65
CA LYS A 3 19.07 40.08 -21.27
C LYS A 3 19.26 39.54 -19.83
N LYS A 4 18.45 39.99 -18.86
CA LYS A 4 18.46 39.55 -17.45
C LYS A 4 17.90 38.13 -17.34
N TRP A 5 18.67 37.15 -16.86
CA TRP A 5 18.16 35.84 -16.46
C TRP A 5 18.94 35.30 -15.25
N ILE A 6 18.83 36.02 -14.14
CA ILE A 6 18.94 35.42 -12.80
C ILE A 6 17.50 35.46 -12.28
N LEU A 7 16.77 34.35 -12.35
CA LEU A 7 15.53 34.05 -11.62
C LEU A 7 14.97 32.71 -12.13
N THR A 8 15.55 31.61 -11.65
CA THR A 8 14.82 30.33 -11.54
C THR A 8 15.45 29.48 -10.43
N LEU A 9 15.68 30.14 -9.29
CA LEU A 9 15.94 29.44 -8.03
C LEU A 9 14.59 29.06 -7.43
N ALA A 10 14.45 27.77 -7.09
CA ALA A 10 13.59 27.27 -6.01
C ALA A 10 12.06 27.48 -6.12
N ALA A 11 11.34 26.59 -6.82
CA ALA A 11 9.89 26.42 -6.56
C ALA A 11 9.25 25.11 -7.08
N ALA A 12 9.96 23.98 -7.25
CA ALA A 12 9.34 22.77 -7.81
C ALA A 12 9.60 21.46 -7.02
N ALA A 13 10.19 21.52 -5.83
CA ALA A 13 10.53 20.33 -5.03
C ALA A 13 9.70 20.17 -3.73
N LEU A 14 8.54 20.82 -3.62
CA LEU A 14 7.72 20.82 -2.39
C LEU A 14 6.31 20.20 -2.56
N LEU A 15 6.15 19.24 -3.46
CA LEU A 15 4.94 18.41 -3.50
C LEU A 15 5.26 16.95 -3.18
N SER A 16 6.03 16.73 -2.11
CA SER A 16 5.92 15.48 -1.37
C SER A 16 4.69 15.59 -0.48
N THR A 17 3.50 15.47 -1.08
CA THR A 17 2.25 15.40 -0.34
C THR A 17 2.27 14.08 0.43
N SER A 18 2.79 14.11 1.66
CA SER A 18 2.61 13.01 2.59
C SER A 18 1.11 12.84 2.78
N ALA A 19 0.54 11.78 2.20
CA ALA A 19 -0.84 11.43 2.44
C ALA A 19 -0.97 11.10 3.94
N ALA A 20 -1.49 12.04 4.72
CA ALA A 20 -1.92 11.77 6.09
C ALA A 20 -3.16 10.88 6.01
N PHE A 21 -2.95 9.57 5.96
CA PHE A 21 -4.04 8.62 6.04
C PHE A 21 -4.56 8.63 7.47
N ALA A 22 -5.78 9.13 7.67
CA ALA A 22 -6.48 8.93 8.93
C ALA A 22 -6.59 7.41 9.18
N GLN A 23 -5.92 6.90 10.22
CA GLN A 23 -6.02 5.49 10.60
C GLN A 23 -7.43 5.21 11.14
N MET A 24 -8.21 4.41 10.40
CA MET A 24 -9.53 3.98 10.83
C MET A 24 -9.42 2.82 11.82
N VAL A 25 -9.95 3.01 13.03
CA VAL A 25 -10.02 1.96 14.06
C VAL A 25 -11.32 1.18 13.91
N VAL A 26 -11.19 -0.14 13.69
CA VAL A 26 -12.32 -1.07 13.55
C VAL A 26 -12.47 -1.86 14.85
N ARG A 27 -13.65 -1.81 15.47
CA ARG A 27 -13.91 -2.52 16.74
C ARG A 27 -14.19 -4.02 16.57
N VAL A 28 -14.51 -4.44 15.36
CA VAL A 28 -14.74 -5.85 15.01
C VAL A 28 -13.41 -6.48 14.64
N ALA A 29 -13.14 -7.68 15.15
CA ALA A 29 -11.91 -8.39 14.80
C ALA A 29 -11.92 -8.82 13.31
N PRO A 30 -10.78 -8.70 12.61
CA PRO A 30 -10.66 -9.22 11.25
C PRO A 30 -10.78 -10.75 11.27
N PRO A 31 -11.42 -11.35 10.25
CA PRO A 31 -11.35 -12.79 10.08
C PRO A 31 -9.90 -13.25 9.82
N PRO A 32 -9.60 -14.54 10.03
CA PRO A 32 -8.31 -15.10 9.64
C PRO A 32 -7.99 -14.83 8.16
N PRO A 33 -6.71 -14.62 7.79
CA PRO A 33 -6.31 -14.52 6.39
C PRO A 33 -6.79 -15.73 5.58
N VAL A 34 -7.31 -15.48 4.38
CA VAL A 34 -7.71 -16.56 3.47
C VAL A 34 -6.45 -17.09 2.78
N VAL A 35 -6.25 -18.40 2.83
CA VAL A 35 -5.18 -19.06 2.08
C VAL A 35 -5.64 -19.25 0.64
N GLU A 36 -5.07 -18.46 -0.27
CA GLU A 36 -5.42 -18.50 -1.68
C GLU A 36 -4.53 -19.48 -2.47
N ARG A 37 -5.13 -20.23 -3.39
CA ARG A 37 -4.37 -20.93 -4.42
C ARG A 37 -3.86 -19.91 -5.42
N ARG A 38 -2.54 -19.69 -5.45
CA ARG A 38 -1.89 -18.77 -6.37
C ARG A 38 -1.96 -19.33 -7.80
N PRO A 39 -2.46 -18.57 -8.78
CA PRO A 39 -2.36 -18.96 -10.18
C PRO A 39 -0.88 -18.92 -10.63
N ILE A 40 -0.59 -19.52 -11.79
CA ILE A 40 0.74 -19.49 -12.38
C ILE A 40 1.19 -18.02 -12.55
N ALA A 41 2.43 -17.73 -12.17
CA ALA A 41 3.01 -16.40 -12.34
C ALA A 41 3.08 -16.04 -13.84
N PRO A 42 2.65 -14.83 -14.25
CA PRO A 42 2.75 -14.40 -15.65
C PRO A 42 4.19 -14.32 -16.17
N GLY A 43 5.18 -14.27 -15.28
CA GLY A 43 6.60 -14.27 -15.63
C GLY A 43 7.50 -14.24 -14.40
N PRO A 44 8.82 -14.38 -14.58
CA PRO A 44 9.78 -14.58 -13.49
C PRO A 44 9.98 -13.35 -12.59
N ARG A 45 9.57 -12.17 -13.04
CA ARG A 45 9.71 -10.90 -12.30
C ARG A 45 8.49 -10.54 -11.45
N TYR A 46 7.41 -11.30 -11.56
CA TYR A 46 6.19 -11.01 -10.81
C TYR A 46 6.34 -11.48 -9.36
N ILE A 47 5.89 -10.64 -8.44
CA ILE A 47 5.82 -10.95 -7.01
C ILE A 47 4.34 -11.08 -6.65
N TRP A 48 4.02 -12.09 -5.84
CA TRP A 48 2.67 -12.29 -5.32
C TRP A 48 2.41 -11.29 -4.20
N VAL A 49 1.38 -10.46 -4.38
CA VAL A 49 0.81 -9.60 -3.34
C VAL A 49 -0.37 -10.34 -2.76
N ASP A 50 -0.25 -10.79 -1.51
CA ASP A 50 -1.32 -11.54 -0.84
C ASP A 50 -2.62 -10.71 -0.72
N GLY A 51 -3.76 -11.42 -0.79
CA GLY A 51 -5.06 -10.82 -0.54
C GLY A 51 -5.23 -10.38 0.92
N TYR A 52 -6.27 -9.60 1.18
CA TYR A 52 -6.54 -9.07 2.52
C TYR A 52 -8.02 -8.79 2.75
N HIS A 53 -8.40 -8.76 4.02
CA HIS A 53 -9.73 -8.33 4.45
C HIS A 53 -9.80 -6.81 4.46
N ARG A 54 -10.50 -6.20 3.50
CA ARG A 54 -10.77 -4.76 3.49
C ARG A 54 -12.02 -4.46 4.30
N TRP A 55 -11.97 -3.45 5.17
CA TRP A 55 -13.17 -2.96 5.85
C TRP A 55 -13.92 -1.96 4.95
N VAL A 56 -15.18 -2.25 4.62
CA VAL A 56 -16.03 -1.39 3.78
C VAL A 56 -17.45 -1.35 4.34
N GLY A 57 -17.99 -0.13 4.50
CA GLY A 57 -19.31 0.10 5.11
C GLY A 57 -19.29 -0.24 6.60
N GLN A 58 -19.51 -1.51 6.92
CA GLN A 58 -19.47 -2.06 8.28
C GLN A 58 -19.08 -3.56 8.29
N ARG A 59 -18.39 -4.03 7.24
CA ARG A 59 -18.04 -5.44 7.10
C ARG A 59 -16.68 -5.62 6.44
N TYR A 60 -16.08 -6.78 6.69
CA TYR A 60 -14.91 -7.24 5.96
C TYR A 60 -15.31 -7.80 4.60
N VAL A 61 -14.56 -7.42 3.57
CA VAL A 61 -14.66 -7.93 2.21
C VAL A 61 -13.28 -8.44 1.82
N TRP A 62 -13.22 -9.71 1.38
CA TRP A 62 -11.97 -10.27 0.86
C TRP A 62 -11.57 -9.57 -0.44
N VAL A 63 -10.35 -9.06 -0.47
CA VAL A 63 -9.70 -8.59 -1.70
C VAL A 63 -8.70 -9.65 -2.10
N PRO A 64 -8.86 -10.32 -3.26
CA PRO A 64 -7.96 -11.38 -3.67
C PRO A 64 -6.56 -10.86 -3.96
N GLY A 65 -5.57 -11.71 -3.72
CA GLY A 65 -4.19 -11.45 -4.07
C GLY A 65 -3.98 -11.36 -5.57
N ARG A 66 -2.82 -10.81 -5.96
CA ARG A 66 -2.48 -10.63 -7.36
C ARG A 66 -0.99 -10.71 -7.60
N TRP A 67 -0.63 -11.12 -8.82
CA TRP A 67 0.72 -10.93 -9.34
C TRP A 67 0.94 -9.46 -9.68
N THR A 68 2.05 -8.88 -9.23
CA THR A 68 2.42 -7.48 -9.52
C THR A 68 3.92 -7.39 -9.82
N LEU A 69 4.29 -6.48 -10.74
CA LEU A 69 5.69 -6.16 -10.99
C LEU A 69 6.21 -5.21 -9.90
N PRO A 70 7.39 -5.47 -9.30
CA PRO A 70 7.98 -4.55 -8.36
C PRO A 70 8.35 -3.22 -9.06
N PRO A 71 8.28 -2.08 -8.35
CA PRO A 71 8.57 -0.77 -8.92
C PRO A 71 10.05 -0.59 -9.31
N ARG A 72 10.97 -1.33 -8.67
CA ARG A 72 12.40 -1.32 -8.97
C ARG A 72 13.01 -2.71 -8.74
N PRO A 73 14.15 -3.05 -9.34
CA PRO A 73 14.86 -4.29 -9.01
C PRO A 73 15.25 -4.35 -7.52
N GLY A 74 15.19 -5.54 -6.93
CA GLY A 74 15.69 -5.81 -5.57
C GLY A 74 14.78 -5.41 -4.41
N VAL A 75 13.55 -4.93 -4.66
CA VAL A 75 12.57 -4.73 -3.58
C VAL A 75 11.74 -5.98 -3.32
N MET A 76 11.30 -6.11 -2.08
CA MET A 76 10.37 -7.15 -1.65
C MET A 76 9.02 -6.54 -1.26
N TRP A 77 7.96 -7.32 -1.47
CA TRP A 77 6.65 -6.96 -0.96
C TRP A 77 6.57 -7.32 0.53
N VAL A 78 6.18 -6.34 1.35
CA VAL A 78 5.80 -6.55 2.74
C VAL A 78 4.27 -6.56 2.81
N PRO A 79 3.64 -7.69 3.14
CA PRO A 79 2.19 -7.77 3.22
C PRO A 79 1.61 -6.80 4.25
N GLY A 80 0.47 -6.20 3.89
CA GLY A 80 -0.34 -5.45 4.85
C GLY A 80 -0.99 -6.40 5.84
N HIS A 81 -1.30 -5.91 7.03
CA HIS A 81 -1.95 -6.70 8.06
C HIS A 81 -2.85 -5.84 8.92
N TRP A 82 -3.82 -6.48 9.55
CA TRP A 82 -4.55 -5.87 10.64
C TRP A 82 -3.74 -6.01 11.92
N ASP A 83 -3.53 -4.89 12.58
CA ASP A 83 -2.77 -4.82 13.81
C ASP A 83 -3.69 -4.46 14.98
N ALA A 84 -3.51 -5.14 16.10
CA ALA A 84 -4.31 -4.94 17.29
C ALA A 84 -3.84 -3.68 18.04
N ARG A 85 -4.76 -2.77 18.33
CA ARG A 85 -4.49 -1.51 19.04
C ARG A 85 -5.49 -1.32 20.17
N PRO A 86 -5.21 -0.46 21.17
CA PRO A 86 -6.21 -0.08 22.15
C PRO A 86 -7.48 0.44 21.46
N GLY A 87 -8.62 -0.18 21.73
CA GLY A 87 -9.91 0.20 21.15
C GLY A 87 -10.26 -0.46 19.81
N GLY A 88 -9.43 -1.34 19.26
CA GLY A 88 -9.80 -2.16 18.09
C GLY A 88 -8.62 -2.59 17.23
N TRP A 89 -8.86 -2.64 15.93
CA TRP A 89 -7.93 -3.11 14.91
C TRP A 89 -7.69 -2.02 13.89
N VAL A 90 -6.45 -1.91 13.43
CA VAL A 90 -6.10 -0.95 12.39
C VAL A 90 -5.38 -1.64 11.25
N TRP A 91 -5.76 -1.28 10.03
CA TRP A 91 -5.11 -1.77 8.83
C TRP A 91 -3.76 -1.07 8.64
N ILE A 92 -2.68 -1.84 8.61
CA ILE A 92 -1.35 -1.41 8.20
C ILE A 92 -1.19 -1.77 6.72
N PRO A 93 -1.11 -0.79 5.81
CA PRO A 93 -0.96 -1.07 4.39
C PRO A 93 0.36 -1.79 4.09
N GLY A 94 0.27 -2.78 3.19
CA GLY A 94 1.46 -3.40 2.61
C GLY A 94 2.23 -2.40 1.75
N HIS A 95 3.54 -2.62 1.64
CA HIS A 95 4.43 -1.72 0.92
C HIS A 95 5.64 -2.45 0.36
N TRP A 96 6.35 -1.80 -0.54
CA TRP A 96 7.63 -2.27 -1.06
C TRP A 96 8.76 -1.82 -0.14
N ARG A 97 9.71 -2.72 0.15
CA ARG A 97 10.93 -2.45 0.92
C ARG A 97 12.16 -2.75 0.09
#